data_AF-A0A0F2MD52-F1
#
_entry.id   AF-A0A0F2MD52-F1
#
_cell.length_a   1.000
_cell.length_b   1.000
_cell.length_c   1.000
_cell.angle_alpha   90.00
_cell.angle_beta   90.00
_cell.angle_gamma   90.00
#
_symmetry.space_group_name_H-M   'P 1'
#
loop_
_entity.id
_entity.type
_entity.pdbx_description
1 polymer ?
#
loop_
_entity_poly.entity_id
_entity_poly.type
_entity_poly.pdbx_seq_one_letter_code
_entity_poly.pdbx_strand_id
1 'polypeptide(L)'
;MWEQWFDYHRDHGGAFEIAHDAKCGPGTAATAISPHFKKVFVSDAGASNLGTAEASLKPREKFTFHQSPAEKTAELLSPASVDFTSIGMAFHYMESAATVRAVAQTLKPGGIFAAVTYGFRLLFPGRPRAEELWYKTTSRATLRLMSEGKLFPAAMRGLARAMTGLDFVAFPSNLFEEGVRRTYVNVTKGGKRPLYFVDNDPSLWEEATCVSPTDVMEYVQGVTWGRRADVVWLRGFLASS
;
A
#
# COMPACT_ATOMS: atom_id res chain seq x y z
N MET A 1 0.91 -1.82 -12.45
CA MET A 1 0.71 -2.41 -11.10
C MET A 1 -0.36 -3.47 -11.20
N TRP A 2 -1.59 -3.06 -11.55
CA TRP A 2 -2.75 -3.94 -11.62
C TRP A 2 -2.52 -5.16 -12.51
N GLU A 3 -1.95 -4.98 -13.71
CA GLU A 3 -1.57 -6.09 -14.59
C GLU A 3 -0.67 -7.12 -13.91
N GLN A 4 0.39 -6.69 -13.21
CA GLN A 4 1.28 -7.59 -12.48
C GLN A 4 0.54 -8.39 -11.41
N TRP A 5 -0.44 -7.78 -10.73
CA TRP A 5 -1.28 -8.47 -9.75
C TRP A 5 -2.20 -9.50 -10.41
N PHE A 6 -2.78 -9.17 -11.57
CA PHE A 6 -3.65 -10.09 -12.30
C PHE A 6 -2.90 -11.22 -13.00
N ASP A 7 -1.69 -10.96 -13.48
CA ASP A 7 -0.77 -11.99 -13.99
C ASP A 7 -0.41 -12.96 -12.86
N TYR A 8 0.03 -12.43 -11.72
CA TYR A 8 0.32 -13.26 -10.55
C TYR A 8 -0.90 -14.08 -10.11
N HIS A 9 -2.09 -13.47 -10.05
CA HIS A 9 -3.33 -14.16 -9.73
C HIS A 9 -3.61 -15.34 -10.66
N ARG A 10 -3.47 -15.12 -11.97
CA ARG A 10 -3.71 -16.13 -13.00
C ARG A 10 -2.68 -17.24 -12.97
N ASP A 11 -1.40 -16.90 -12.79
CA ASP A 11 -0.30 -17.86 -12.75
C ASP A 11 -0.39 -18.81 -11.56
N HIS A 12 -1.07 -18.39 -10.47
CA HIS A 12 -1.32 -19.21 -9.28
C HIS A 12 -2.72 -19.87 -9.29
N GLY A 13 -3.39 -19.92 -10.45
CA GLY A 13 -4.66 -20.62 -10.62
C GLY A 13 -5.88 -19.92 -10.04
N GLY A 14 -5.76 -18.64 -9.70
CA GLY A 14 -6.84 -17.84 -9.14
C GLY A 14 -7.98 -17.60 -10.12
N ALA A 15 -9.22 -17.85 -9.69
CA ALA A 15 -10.41 -17.52 -10.48
C ALA A 15 -10.78 -16.04 -10.35
N PHE A 16 -11.48 -15.47 -11.34
CA PHE A 16 -11.88 -14.06 -11.31
C PHE A 16 -13.37 -13.91 -10.93
N GLU A 17 -13.78 -14.54 -9.81
CA GLU A 17 -15.17 -14.51 -9.35
C GLU A 17 -15.41 -13.38 -8.34
N ILE A 18 -14.71 -13.43 -7.20
CA ILE A 18 -14.92 -12.54 -6.06
C ILE A 18 -13.61 -11.86 -5.70
N ALA A 19 -13.60 -10.53 -5.74
CA ALA A 19 -12.54 -9.71 -5.15
C ALA A 19 -13.03 -8.96 -3.90
N HIS A 20 -12.09 -8.57 -3.05
CA HIS A 20 -12.31 -7.72 -1.88
C HIS A 20 -11.32 -6.55 -1.90
N ASP A 21 -11.82 -5.32 -1.93
CA ASP A 21 -11.01 -4.11 -1.70
C ASP A 21 -11.17 -3.65 -0.25
N ALA A 22 -10.16 -3.97 0.57
CA ALA A 22 -10.14 -3.72 2.00
C ALA A 22 -9.53 -2.35 2.31
N LYS A 23 -10.26 -1.57 3.13
CA LYS A 23 -10.02 -0.15 3.35
C LYS A 23 -10.02 0.64 2.05
N CYS A 24 -11.11 0.51 1.30
CA CYS A 24 -11.25 0.98 -0.08
C CYS A 24 -11.13 2.50 -0.27
N GLY A 25 -11.29 3.30 0.79
CA GLY A 25 -11.33 4.76 0.67
C GLY A 25 -12.40 5.19 -0.34
N PRO A 26 -12.07 6.01 -1.36
CA PRO A 26 -13.01 6.41 -2.41
C PRO A 26 -13.23 5.34 -3.51
N GLY A 27 -12.65 4.15 -3.39
CA GLY A 27 -12.83 3.05 -4.35
C GLY A 27 -11.83 3.02 -5.52
N THR A 28 -10.64 3.60 -5.36
CA THR A 28 -9.62 3.63 -6.44
C THR A 28 -9.20 2.24 -6.88
N ALA A 29 -8.87 1.35 -5.93
CA ALA A 29 -8.49 -0.03 -6.24
C ALA A 29 -9.71 -0.85 -6.72
N ALA A 30 -10.85 -0.75 -6.03
CA ALA A 30 -12.12 -1.34 -6.46
C ALA A 30 -12.48 -0.99 -7.92
N THR A 31 -12.28 0.26 -8.35
CA THR A 31 -12.50 0.68 -9.74
C THR A 31 -11.61 -0.10 -10.70
N ALA A 32 -10.32 -0.22 -10.39
CA ALA A 32 -9.33 -0.87 -11.25
C ALA A 32 -9.51 -2.40 -11.32
N ILE A 33 -9.90 -3.05 -10.22
CA ILE A 33 -10.06 -4.51 -10.17
C ILE A 33 -11.43 -4.96 -10.68
N SER A 34 -12.47 -4.11 -10.53
CA SER A 34 -13.83 -4.52 -10.86
C SER A 34 -14.02 -5.05 -12.28
N PRO A 35 -13.38 -4.56 -13.36
CA PRO A 35 -13.59 -5.11 -14.70
C PRO A 35 -13.23 -6.60 -14.82
N HIS A 36 -12.34 -7.09 -13.96
CA HIS A 36 -11.83 -8.45 -14.03
C HIS A 36 -12.68 -9.45 -13.25
N PHE A 37 -13.27 -9.04 -12.11
CA PHE A 37 -14.03 -9.93 -11.23
C PHE A 37 -15.53 -9.85 -11.49
N LYS A 38 -16.28 -10.92 -11.20
CA LYS A 38 -17.76 -10.89 -11.29
C LYS A 38 -18.37 -10.00 -10.21
N LYS A 39 -17.83 -10.04 -8.99
CA LYS A 39 -18.31 -9.26 -7.85
C LYS A 39 -17.15 -8.71 -7.03
N VAL A 40 -17.32 -7.51 -6.46
CA VAL A 40 -16.33 -6.87 -5.60
C VAL A 40 -16.96 -6.53 -4.25
N PHE A 41 -16.45 -7.11 -3.18
CA PHE A 41 -16.69 -6.63 -1.83
C PHE A 41 -15.81 -5.40 -1.57
N VAL A 42 -16.37 -4.38 -0.94
CA VAL A 42 -15.67 -3.14 -0.58
C VAL A 42 -15.90 -2.90 0.89
N SER A 43 -14.82 -2.75 1.66
CA SER A 43 -14.94 -2.43 3.09
C SER A 43 -14.07 -1.25 3.50
N ASP A 44 -14.59 -0.45 4.42
CA ASP A 44 -13.84 0.59 5.12
C ASP A 44 -14.50 0.87 6.49
N ALA A 45 -13.71 1.12 7.53
CA ALA A 45 -14.24 1.53 8.83
C ALA A 45 -14.90 2.92 8.79
N GLY A 46 -14.48 3.80 7.87
CA GLY A 46 -14.98 5.16 7.73
C GLY A 46 -16.24 5.24 6.88
N ALA A 47 -17.38 5.59 7.49
CA ALA A 47 -18.66 5.77 6.77
C ALA A 47 -18.56 6.78 5.62
N SER A 48 -17.79 7.87 5.79
CA SER A 48 -17.57 8.88 4.73
C SER A 48 -16.81 8.31 3.52
N ASN A 49 -15.85 7.42 3.75
CA ASN A 49 -15.14 6.73 2.67
C ASN A 49 -16.11 5.83 1.89
N LEU A 50 -16.92 5.04 2.60
CA LEU A 50 -17.92 4.18 1.95
C LEU A 50 -18.96 4.98 1.18
N GLY A 51 -19.46 6.10 1.72
CA GLY A 51 -20.38 6.97 0.99
C GLY A 51 -19.76 7.51 -0.31
N THR A 52 -18.46 7.86 -0.26
CA THR A 52 -17.72 8.29 -1.45
C THR A 52 -17.55 7.15 -2.46
N ALA A 53 -17.18 5.96 -1.99
CA ALA A 53 -17.03 4.77 -2.82
C ALA A 53 -18.37 4.35 -3.47
N GLU A 54 -19.48 4.42 -2.73
CA GLU A 54 -20.81 4.09 -3.25
C GLU A 54 -21.27 5.06 -4.34
N ALA A 55 -20.93 6.34 -4.19
CA ALA A 55 -21.17 7.35 -5.22
C ALA A 55 -20.31 7.12 -6.47
N SER A 56 -19.02 6.80 -6.31
CA SER A 56 -18.05 6.69 -7.41
C SER A 56 -18.11 5.37 -8.17
N LEU A 57 -18.33 4.25 -7.48
CA LEU A 57 -18.21 2.91 -8.06
C LEU A 57 -19.42 2.57 -8.92
N LYS A 58 -19.14 2.11 -10.15
CA LYS A 58 -20.15 1.74 -11.14
C LYS A 58 -19.70 0.52 -11.96
N PRO A 59 -20.63 -0.36 -12.38
CA PRO A 59 -22.06 -0.33 -12.03
C PRO A 59 -22.29 -0.81 -10.58
N ARG A 60 -23.26 -0.20 -9.87
CA ARG A 60 -23.40 -0.32 -8.39
C ARG A 60 -23.68 -1.76 -7.92
N GLU A 61 -24.39 -2.54 -8.73
CA GLU A 61 -24.75 -3.94 -8.51
C GLU A 61 -23.54 -4.88 -8.47
N LYS A 62 -22.41 -4.44 -9.03
CA LYS A 62 -21.15 -5.19 -8.99
C LYS A 62 -20.49 -5.16 -7.60
N PHE A 63 -20.92 -4.24 -6.75
CA PHE A 63 -20.25 -3.95 -5.47
C PHE A 63 -21.15 -4.27 -4.28
N THR A 64 -20.56 -4.80 -3.21
CA THR A 64 -21.20 -4.97 -1.91
C THR A 64 -20.38 -4.27 -0.84
N PHE A 65 -21.01 -3.32 -0.13
CA PHE A 65 -20.35 -2.38 0.76
C PHE A 65 -20.50 -2.80 2.21
N HIS A 66 -19.41 -2.73 2.96
CA HIS A 66 -19.38 -3.14 4.36
C HIS A 66 -18.59 -2.15 5.21
N GLN A 67 -19.26 -1.57 6.21
CA GLN A 67 -18.58 -0.74 7.19
C GLN A 67 -17.84 -1.61 8.20
N SER A 68 -16.58 -1.92 7.91
CA SER A 68 -15.76 -2.80 8.73
C SER A 68 -14.27 -2.49 8.52
N PRO A 69 -13.45 -2.55 9.58
CA PRO A 69 -12.00 -2.52 9.44
C PRO A 69 -11.47 -3.82 8.80
N ALA A 70 -10.29 -3.77 8.21
CA ALA A 70 -9.71 -4.91 7.48
C ALA A 70 -9.39 -6.11 8.41
N GLU A 71 -9.10 -5.82 9.68
CA GLU A 71 -8.88 -6.79 10.75
C GLU A 71 -10.11 -7.67 11.04
N LYS A 72 -11.30 -7.24 10.62
CA LYS A 72 -12.58 -7.94 10.82
C LYS A 72 -13.14 -8.56 9.53
N THR A 73 -12.31 -8.70 8.49
CA THR A 73 -12.74 -9.25 7.19
C THR A 73 -13.31 -10.66 7.31
N ALA A 74 -12.79 -11.50 8.22
CA ALA A 74 -13.30 -12.86 8.44
C ALA A 74 -14.66 -12.93 9.15
N GLU A 75 -15.07 -11.85 9.85
CA GLU A 75 -16.43 -11.72 10.39
C GLU A 75 -17.44 -11.36 9.28
N LEU A 76 -16.92 -10.85 8.16
CA LEU A 76 -17.71 -10.26 7.08
C LEU A 76 -17.90 -11.21 5.89
N LEU A 77 -16.82 -11.87 5.47
CA LEU A 77 -16.79 -12.71 4.29
C LEU A 77 -16.67 -14.17 4.71
N SER A 78 -17.32 -15.06 3.96
CA SER A 78 -17.28 -16.49 4.25
C SER A 78 -15.84 -17.02 4.12
N PRO A 79 -15.45 -18.03 4.92
CA PRO A 79 -14.17 -18.69 4.75
C PRO A 79 -14.01 -19.26 3.34
N ALA A 80 -12.79 -19.18 2.79
CA ALA A 80 -12.46 -19.70 1.46
C ALA A 80 -13.45 -19.29 0.35
N SER A 81 -13.84 -18.01 0.31
CA SER A 81 -14.81 -17.48 -0.65
C SER A 81 -14.26 -16.41 -1.60
N VAL A 82 -13.15 -15.76 -1.22
CA VAL A 82 -12.56 -14.64 -1.96
C VAL A 82 -11.40 -15.16 -2.82
N ASP A 83 -11.34 -14.74 -4.08
CA ASP A 83 -10.23 -15.09 -4.96
C ASP A 83 -9.08 -14.08 -4.83
N PHE A 84 -9.40 -12.80 -4.60
CA PHE A 84 -8.41 -11.73 -4.61
C PHE A 84 -8.74 -10.65 -3.57
N THR A 85 -7.78 -10.31 -2.71
CA THR A 85 -7.93 -9.19 -1.77
C THR A 85 -6.89 -8.11 -2.05
N SER A 86 -7.33 -6.86 -2.20
CA SER A 86 -6.45 -5.68 -2.32
C SER A 86 -6.47 -4.78 -1.09
N ILE A 87 -5.31 -4.19 -0.78
CA ILE A 87 -5.20 -3.01 0.09
C ILE A 87 -4.34 -1.95 -0.62
N GLY A 88 -4.97 -0.86 -1.06
CA GLY A 88 -4.28 0.27 -1.68
C GLY A 88 -4.05 1.41 -0.68
N MET A 89 -2.79 1.81 -0.46
CA MET A 89 -2.41 3.02 0.29
C MET A 89 -2.96 3.11 1.73
N ALA A 90 -3.28 1.98 2.35
CA ALA A 90 -3.87 2.00 3.70
C ALA A 90 -3.18 1.06 4.70
N PHE A 91 -2.37 0.10 4.25
CA PHE A 91 -1.91 -0.98 5.11
C PHE A 91 -1.04 -0.49 6.28
N HIS A 92 -0.34 0.63 6.10
CA HIS A 92 0.49 1.26 7.13
C HIS A 92 -0.31 1.78 8.35
N TYR A 93 -1.62 1.97 8.24
CA TYR A 93 -2.49 2.34 9.37
C TYR A 93 -3.06 1.14 10.15
N MET A 94 -2.89 -0.08 9.65
CA MET A 94 -3.60 -1.26 10.16
C MET A 94 -2.73 -2.09 11.12
N GLU A 95 -3.38 -2.96 11.88
CA GLU A 95 -2.67 -4.03 12.58
C GLU A 95 -2.37 -5.17 11.60
N SER A 96 -1.12 -5.22 11.12
CA SER A 96 -0.71 -6.08 10.00
C SER A 96 -0.98 -7.56 10.28
N ALA A 97 -0.56 -8.07 11.43
CA ALA A 97 -0.74 -9.48 11.76
C ALA A 97 -2.22 -9.90 11.87
N ALA A 98 -3.08 -9.02 12.41
CA ALA A 98 -4.52 -9.27 12.49
C ALA A 98 -5.17 -9.24 11.10
N THR A 99 -4.81 -8.24 10.29
CA THR A 99 -5.30 -8.08 8.91
C THR A 99 -4.90 -9.27 8.04
N VAL A 100 -3.63 -9.66 8.06
CA VAL A 100 -3.11 -10.80 7.28
C VAL A 100 -3.85 -12.09 7.64
N ARG A 101 -4.09 -12.36 8.94
CA ARG A 101 -4.87 -13.52 9.38
C ARG A 101 -6.32 -13.47 8.92
N ALA A 102 -6.98 -12.32 9.08
CA ALA A 102 -8.37 -12.16 8.70
C ALA A 102 -8.57 -12.32 7.18
N VAL A 103 -7.65 -11.79 6.37
CA VAL A 103 -7.66 -11.95 4.91
C VAL A 103 -7.36 -13.39 4.51
N ALA A 104 -6.35 -14.03 5.11
CA ALA A 104 -6.02 -15.43 4.81
C ALA A 104 -7.20 -16.39 5.03
N GLN A 105 -8.02 -16.14 6.06
CA GLN A 105 -9.20 -16.98 6.35
C GLN A 105 -10.28 -16.91 5.27
N THR A 106 -10.38 -15.79 4.56
CA THR A 106 -11.43 -15.59 3.55
C THR A 106 -10.98 -15.98 2.14
N LEU A 107 -9.67 -16.04 1.90
CA LEU A 107 -9.11 -16.44 0.61
C LEU A 107 -9.34 -17.93 0.33
N LYS A 108 -9.75 -18.23 -0.90
CA LYS A 108 -9.73 -19.59 -1.45
C LYS A 108 -8.29 -20.09 -1.56
N PRO A 109 -8.06 -21.42 -1.62
CA PRO A 109 -6.79 -21.96 -2.11
C PRO A 109 -6.43 -21.34 -3.47
N GLY A 110 -5.20 -20.86 -3.62
CA GLY A 110 -4.74 -20.12 -4.82
C GLY A 110 -5.20 -18.66 -4.89
N GLY A 111 -6.01 -18.19 -3.94
CA GLY A 111 -6.38 -16.78 -3.83
C GLY A 111 -5.23 -15.92 -3.35
N ILE A 112 -5.19 -14.65 -3.78
CA ILE A 112 -4.04 -13.78 -3.52
C ILE A 112 -4.38 -12.58 -2.65
N PHE A 113 -3.42 -12.17 -1.83
CA PHE A 113 -3.46 -10.92 -1.09
C PHE A 113 -2.43 -9.95 -1.68
N ALA A 114 -2.90 -8.88 -2.31
CA ALA A 114 -2.08 -7.83 -2.88
C ALA A 114 -2.18 -6.52 -2.10
N ALA A 115 -1.06 -5.88 -1.80
CA ALA A 115 -1.03 -4.58 -1.15
C ALA A 115 0.00 -3.66 -1.79
N VAL A 116 -0.28 -2.35 -1.78
CA VAL A 116 0.65 -1.35 -2.28
C VAL A 116 0.73 -0.14 -1.36
N THR A 117 1.95 0.37 -1.22
CA THR A 117 2.21 1.75 -0.82
C THR A 117 3.04 2.44 -1.91
N TYR A 118 2.83 3.72 -2.10
CA TYR A 118 3.62 4.54 -3.02
C TYR A 118 3.76 5.96 -2.45
N GLY A 119 4.79 6.67 -2.90
CA GLY A 119 5.10 8.00 -2.40
C GLY A 119 5.58 8.95 -3.47
N PHE A 120 5.72 10.21 -3.06
CA PHE A 120 6.24 11.29 -3.91
C PHE A 120 7.77 11.22 -3.99
N ARG A 121 8.31 10.21 -4.68
CA ARG A 121 9.70 10.28 -5.11
C ARG A 121 9.79 11.27 -6.28
N LEU A 122 10.34 12.45 -6.01
CA LEU A 122 10.68 13.39 -7.05
C LEU A 122 11.97 12.95 -7.72
N LEU A 123 11.92 12.85 -9.05
CA LEU A 123 13.09 12.54 -9.86
C LEU A 123 13.63 13.85 -10.43
N PHE A 124 14.94 14.08 -10.27
CA PHE A 124 15.65 15.24 -10.79
C PHE A 124 16.70 14.81 -11.84
N PRO A 125 16.29 14.48 -13.08
CA PRO A 125 17.20 13.96 -14.11
C PRO A 125 18.39 14.89 -14.35
N GLY A 126 19.61 14.34 -14.30
CA GLY A 126 20.85 15.10 -14.50
C GLY A 126 21.17 16.12 -13.40
N ARG A 127 20.45 16.10 -12.27
CA ARG A 127 20.58 17.08 -11.18
C ARG A 127 20.71 16.39 -9.81
N PRO A 128 21.77 15.59 -9.56
CA PRO A 128 21.94 14.85 -8.31
C PRO A 128 21.94 15.76 -7.07
N ARG A 129 22.45 16.99 -7.19
CA ARG A 129 22.43 17.97 -6.09
C ARG A 129 21.02 18.42 -5.70
N ALA A 130 20.09 18.49 -6.65
CA ALA A 130 18.70 18.86 -6.36
C ALA A 130 17.97 17.72 -5.63
N GLU A 131 18.22 16.47 -6.02
CA GLU A 131 17.70 15.29 -5.32
C GLU A 131 18.21 15.23 -3.87
N GLU A 132 19.51 15.45 -3.66
CA GLU A 132 20.12 15.48 -2.32
C GLU A 132 19.51 16.58 -1.44
N LEU A 133 19.38 17.81 -1.97
CA LEU A 133 18.82 18.94 -1.23
C LEU A 133 17.34 18.75 -0.92
N TRP A 134 16.56 18.23 -1.86
CA TRP A 134 15.16 17.88 -1.65
C TRP A 134 15.03 16.88 -0.50
N TYR A 135 15.74 15.75 -0.59
CA TYR A 135 15.75 14.72 0.44
C TYR A 135 16.12 15.27 1.82
N LYS A 136 17.22 16.03 1.91
CA LYS A 136 17.71 16.59 3.16
C LYS A 136 16.73 17.58 3.78
N THR A 137 16.06 18.38 2.96
CA THR A 137 15.08 19.37 3.41
C THR A 137 13.81 18.68 3.91
N THR A 138 13.30 17.69 3.17
CA THR A 138 12.14 16.91 3.61
C THR A 138 12.44 16.13 4.89
N SER A 139 13.65 15.56 5.03
CA SER A 139 14.09 14.86 6.25
C SER A 139 14.01 15.72 7.48
N ARG A 140 14.64 16.90 7.40
CA ARG A 140 14.66 17.84 8.52
C ARG A 140 13.27 18.35 8.87
N ALA A 141 12.44 18.64 7.86
CA ALA A 141 11.08 19.11 8.10
C ALA A 141 10.24 18.02 8.78
N THR A 142 10.32 16.78 8.31
CA THR A 142 9.60 15.65 8.91
C THR A 142 10.11 15.32 10.31
N LEU A 143 11.42 15.21 10.53
CA LEU A 143 12.00 14.99 11.88
C LEU A 143 11.57 16.07 12.86
N ARG A 144 11.53 17.33 12.42
CA ARG A 144 11.08 18.44 13.27
C ARG A 144 9.62 18.29 13.68
N LEU A 145 8.72 17.92 12.75
CA LEU A 145 7.31 17.66 13.06
C LEU A 145 7.16 16.50 14.06
N MET A 146 7.98 15.47 13.92
CA MET A 146 8.04 14.32 14.83
C MET A 146 8.52 14.73 16.23
N SER A 147 9.66 15.43 16.32
CA SER A 147 10.29 15.83 17.59
C SER A 147 9.47 16.87 18.36
N GLU A 148 8.75 17.74 17.67
CA GLU A 148 7.88 18.75 18.29
C GLU A 148 6.53 18.17 18.77
N GLY A 149 6.30 16.85 18.63
CA GLY A 149 5.06 16.20 19.06
C GLY A 149 3.82 16.67 18.29
N LYS A 150 4.00 17.25 17.10
CA LYS A 150 2.90 17.78 16.26
C LYS A 150 2.14 16.68 15.52
N LEU A 151 2.64 15.44 15.54
CA LEU A 151 2.00 14.27 14.97
C LEU A 151 1.43 13.41 16.09
N PHE A 152 0.15 13.06 15.96
CA PHE A 152 -0.47 12.12 16.89
C PHE A 152 0.13 10.71 16.73
N PRO A 153 0.12 9.86 17.78
CA PRO A 153 0.85 8.58 17.78
C PRO A 153 0.53 7.63 16.62
N ALA A 154 -0.73 7.60 16.16
CA ALA A 154 -1.10 6.77 15.01
C ALA A 154 -0.55 7.30 13.68
N ALA A 155 -0.41 8.62 13.49
CA ALA A 155 0.26 9.20 12.34
C ALA A 155 1.76 8.89 12.36
N MET A 156 2.40 8.95 13.53
CA MET A 156 3.80 8.59 13.72
C MET A 156 4.06 7.14 13.29
N ARG A 157 3.26 6.19 13.81
CA ARG A 157 3.36 4.78 13.43
C ARG A 157 3.07 4.54 11.95
N GLY A 158 2.03 5.20 11.42
CA GLY A 158 1.66 5.09 10.01
C GLY A 158 2.78 5.56 9.09
N LEU A 159 3.43 6.68 9.42
CA LEU A 159 4.58 7.20 8.68
C LEU A 159 5.76 6.22 8.73
N ALA A 160 6.16 5.76 9.91
CA ALA A 160 7.26 4.80 10.06
C ALA A 160 7.00 3.51 9.25
N ARG A 161 5.78 2.95 9.33
CA ARG A 161 5.37 1.77 8.56
C ARG A 161 5.39 2.04 7.05
N ALA A 162 4.88 3.18 6.60
CA ALA A 162 4.85 3.54 5.18
C ALA A 162 6.27 3.71 4.60
N MET A 163 7.21 4.22 5.39
CA MET A 163 8.62 4.38 5.02
C MET A 163 9.35 3.05 4.77
N THR A 164 8.87 1.95 5.35
CA THR A 164 9.44 0.61 5.07
C THR A 164 9.05 0.07 3.69
N GLY A 165 8.11 0.71 2.98
CA GLY A 165 7.60 0.17 1.71
C GLY A 165 6.73 -1.08 1.87
N LEU A 166 6.09 -1.24 3.04
CA LEU A 166 5.37 -2.45 3.49
C LEU A 166 6.25 -3.63 3.94
N ASP A 167 7.56 -3.42 4.10
CA ASP A 167 8.47 -4.45 4.63
C ASP A 167 8.09 -4.87 6.06
N PHE A 168 7.37 -4.03 6.82
CA PHE A 168 6.84 -4.37 8.15
C PHE A 168 5.72 -5.44 8.17
N VAL A 169 5.21 -5.85 7.00
CA VAL A 169 4.13 -6.84 6.89
C VAL A 169 4.73 -8.24 6.73
N ALA A 170 4.44 -9.11 7.70
CA ALA A 170 4.78 -10.54 7.65
C ALA A 170 3.67 -11.33 6.94
N PHE A 171 4.06 -12.35 6.17
CA PHE A 171 3.17 -13.36 5.61
C PHE A 171 3.61 -14.73 6.11
N PRO A 172 2.98 -15.27 7.18
CA PRO A 172 3.38 -16.54 7.78
C PRO A 172 3.18 -17.73 6.82
N SER A 173 4.15 -18.65 6.78
CA SER A 173 4.12 -19.85 5.89
C SER A 173 3.02 -20.85 6.22
N ASN A 174 2.40 -20.75 7.39
CA ASN A 174 1.22 -21.54 7.75
C ASN A 174 -0.10 -20.95 7.19
N LEU A 175 -0.05 -19.76 6.57
CA LEU A 175 -1.20 -19.07 5.99
C LEU A 175 -1.04 -18.81 4.49
N PHE A 176 0.19 -18.57 4.04
CA PHE A 176 0.53 -18.29 2.64
C PHE A 176 1.65 -19.20 2.19
N GLU A 177 1.72 -19.47 0.89
CA GLU A 177 2.88 -20.11 0.28
C GLU A 177 4.15 -19.26 0.52
N GLU A 178 5.28 -19.94 0.65
CA GLU A 178 6.58 -19.26 0.66
C GLU A 178 6.81 -18.55 -0.69
N GLY A 179 7.70 -17.55 -0.71
CA GLY A 179 7.99 -16.82 -1.95
C GLY A 179 7.16 -15.54 -2.14
N VAL A 180 6.80 -14.85 -1.06
CA VAL A 180 6.08 -13.56 -1.13
C VAL A 180 6.82 -12.63 -2.09
N ARG A 181 6.14 -12.18 -3.14
CA ARG A 181 6.72 -11.27 -4.12
C ARG A 181 6.69 -9.83 -3.59
N ARG A 182 7.87 -9.24 -3.45
CA ARG A 182 8.06 -7.84 -3.03
C ARG A 182 8.68 -7.04 -4.18
N THR A 183 7.84 -6.26 -4.86
CA THR A 183 8.26 -5.46 -6.02
C THR A 183 8.52 -4.01 -5.61
N TYR A 184 9.74 -3.53 -5.83
CA TYR A 184 10.17 -2.16 -5.59
C TYR A 184 10.36 -1.43 -6.91
N VAL A 185 9.55 -0.39 -7.13
CA VAL A 185 9.60 0.42 -8.36
C VAL A 185 10.40 1.68 -8.13
N ASN A 186 11.42 1.92 -8.95
CA ASN A 186 12.33 3.06 -8.83
C ASN A 186 12.95 3.16 -7.43
N VAL A 187 13.43 2.03 -6.91
CA VAL A 187 14.21 1.94 -5.68
C VAL A 187 15.41 1.05 -5.98
N THR A 188 16.59 1.38 -5.46
CA THR A 188 17.76 0.51 -5.57
C THR A 188 17.83 -0.44 -4.37
N LYS A 189 18.45 -1.61 -4.55
CA LYS A 189 18.76 -2.51 -3.43
C LYS A 189 19.66 -1.77 -2.43
N GLY A 190 19.25 -1.73 -1.16
CA GLY A 190 19.93 -0.96 -0.11
C GLY A 190 19.74 0.57 -0.19
N GLY A 191 18.95 1.06 -1.15
CA GLY A 191 18.58 2.47 -1.24
C GLY A 191 17.39 2.83 -0.35
N LYS A 192 17.25 4.13 -0.06
CA LYS A 192 16.11 4.67 0.68
C LYS A 192 14.80 4.44 -0.10
N ARG A 193 13.72 4.05 0.60
CA ARG A 193 12.43 3.66 0.01
C ARG A 193 11.58 4.88 -0.43
N PRO A 194 10.51 4.72 -1.24
CA PRO A 194 9.53 5.77 -1.49
C PRO A 194 8.83 6.11 -0.16
N LEU A 195 8.52 7.39 0.07
CA LEU A 195 8.12 7.95 1.38
C LEU A 195 9.23 8.01 2.44
N TYR A 196 10.42 7.45 2.18
CA TYR A 196 11.57 7.63 3.05
C TYR A 196 12.07 9.06 2.92
N PHE A 197 11.47 9.95 3.67
CA PHE A 197 11.89 11.35 3.72
C PHE A 197 12.88 11.58 4.83
N VAL A 198 13.03 10.66 5.79
CA VAL A 198 13.50 10.92 7.14
C VAL A 198 14.70 10.05 7.43
N ASP A 199 15.76 10.61 8.01
CA ASP A 199 16.89 9.80 8.46
C ASP A 199 16.47 8.91 9.65
N ASN A 200 17.08 7.72 9.75
CA ASN A 200 16.79 6.79 10.82
C ASN A 200 17.22 7.40 12.16
N ASP A 201 16.27 7.59 13.07
CA ASP A 201 16.50 8.10 14.41
C ASP A 201 15.78 7.18 15.41
N PRO A 202 16.48 6.19 15.98
CA PRO A 202 15.91 5.22 16.92
C PRO A 202 15.23 5.85 18.14
N SER A 203 15.52 7.12 18.46
CA SER A 203 14.84 7.84 19.55
C SER A 203 13.43 8.30 19.16
N LEU A 204 13.15 8.44 17.86
CA LEU A 204 11.89 8.91 17.30
C LEU A 204 11.11 7.80 16.58
N TRP A 205 11.80 6.88 15.89
CA TRP A 205 11.21 5.79 15.14
C TRP A 205 12.23 4.68 14.80
N GLU A 206 11.75 3.46 14.55
CA GLU A 206 12.58 2.33 14.13
C GLU A 206 11.98 1.65 12.89
N GLU A 207 12.85 1.15 12.02
CA GLU A 207 12.48 0.39 10.83
C GLU A 207 12.19 -1.08 11.20
N ALA A 208 10.92 -1.39 11.47
CA ALA A 208 10.50 -2.79 11.61
C ALA A 208 10.35 -3.43 10.23
N THR A 209 11.15 -4.46 9.96
CA THR A 209 11.02 -5.30 8.76
C THR A 209 10.65 -6.73 9.13
N CYS A 210 9.77 -7.32 8.34
CA CYS A 210 9.30 -8.69 8.41
C CYS A 210 9.51 -9.42 7.07
N VAL A 211 10.49 -8.98 6.27
CA VAL A 211 10.90 -9.64 5.04
C VAL A 211 11.49 -11.02 5.39
N SER A 212 10.90 -12.08 4.86
CA SER A 212 11.40 -13.45 5.05
C SER A 212 12.62 -13.71 4.15
N PRO A 213 13.57 -14.57 4.55
CA PRO A 213 14.61 -15.07 3.65
C PRO A 213 14.07 -15.75 2.38
N THR A 214 12.83 -16.22 2.42
CA THR A 214 12.13 -16.85 1.29
C THR A 214 11.43 -15.84 0.38
N ASP A 215 11.35 -14.56 0.76
CA ASP A 215 10.65 -13.55 -0.05
C ASP A 215 11.41 -13.28 -1.36
N VAL A 216 10.67 -13.14 -2.45
CA VAL A 216 11.21 -12.85 -3.77
C VAL A 216 11.25 -11.33 -3.97
N MET A 217 12.44 -10.77 -3.91
CA MET A 217 12.69 -9.34 -4.01
C MET A 217 12.92 -8.92 -5.46
N GLU A 218 12.02 -8.10 -6.03
CA GLU A 218 12.11 -7.61 -7.40
C GLU A 218 12.35 -6.10 -7.42
N TYR A 219 13.37 -5.65 -8.13
CA TYR A 219 13.68 -4.24 -8.29
C TYR A 219 13.51 -3.84 -9.75
N VAL A 220 12.55 -2.96 -10.02
CA VAL A 220 12.19 -2.56 -11.38
C VAL A 220 12.36 -1.05 -11.57
N GLN A 221 12.80 -0.65 -12.75
CA GLN A 221 12.86 0.76 -13.15
C GLN A 221 11.65 1.07 -14.04
N GLY A 222 10.89 2.09 -13.67
CA GLY A 222 9.69 2.52 -14.37
C GLY A 222 9.74 4.01 -14.63
N VAL A 223 10.11 4.43 -15.84
CA VAL A 223 10.20 5.86 -16.19
C VAL A 223 8.87 6.61 -16.08
N THR A 224 7.74 5.89 -16.14
CA THR A 224 6.37 6.41 -15.95
C THR A 224 5.92 6.38 -14.49
N TRP A 225 6.66 5.71 -13.60
CA TRP A 225 6.33 5.53 -12.18
C TRP A 225 7.09 6.49 -11.27
N GLY A 226 7.02 7.76 -11.59
CA GLY A 226 7.64 8.81 -10.81
C GLY A 226 7.22 10.18 -11.31
N ARG A 227 7.37 11.19 -10.45
CA ARG A 227 7.16 12.58 -10.86
C ARG A 227 8.51 13.19 -11.18
N ARG A 228 8.72 13.56 -12.45
CA ARG A 228 9.84 14.42 -12.82
C ARG A 228 9.58 15.81 -12.26
N ALA A 229 10.55 16.33 -11.52
CA ALA A 229 10.51 17.68 -10.99
C ALA A 229 11.65 18.49 -11.62
N ASP A 230 11.31 19.68 -12.09
CA ASP A 230 12.27 20.72 -12.45
C ASP A 230 12.14 21.90 -11.47
N VAL A 231 12.93 22.94 -11.71
CA VAL A 231 12.92 24.15 -10.86
C VAL A 231 11.58 24.86 -10.91
N VAL A 232 10.88 24.83 -12.05
CA VAL A 232 9.58 25.49 -12.23
C VAL A 232 8.52 24.78 -11.39
N TRP A 233 8.45 23.46 -11.51
CA TRP A 233 7.55 22.62 -10.72
C TRP A 233 7.81 22.81 -9.22
N LEU A 234 9.08 22.80 -8.79
CA LEU A 234 9.44 22.95 -7.38
C LEU A 234 9.03 24.32 -6.83
N ARG A 235 9.22 25.40 -7.59
CA ARG A 235 8.74 26.74 -7.20
C ARG A 235 7.23 26.78 -7.03
N GLY A 236 6.48 26.19 -7.96
CA GLY A 236 5.03 26.10 -7.88
C GLY A 236 4.57 25.31 -6.66
N PHE A 237 5.17 24.15 -6.41
CA PHE A 237 4.89 23.32 -5.24
C PHE A 237 5.10 24.09 -3.94
N LEU A 238 6.27 24.72 -3.77
CA LEU A 238 6.62 25.46 -2.56
C LEU A 238 5.77 26.72 -2.33
N ALA A 239 5.22 27.32 -3.38
CA ALA A 239 4.32 28.46 -3.25
C ALA A 239 2.89 28.06 -2.82
N SER A 240 2.55 26.78 -2.98
CA SER A 240 1.22 26.22 -2.65
C SER A 240 1.14 25.51 -1.31
N SER A 241 2.27 25.35 -0.62
CA SER A 241 2.46 24.64 0.64
C SER A 241 2.78 25.58 1.78
#